data_AF-A0A963NXK7-F1
#
_entry.id   AF-A0A963NXK7-F1
#
_cell.length_a   1.000
_cell.length_b   1.000
_cell.length_c   1.000
_cell.angle_alpha   90.00
_cell.angle_beta   90.00
_cell.angle_gamma   90.00
#
_symmetry.space_group_name_H-M   'P 1'
#
loop_
_entity.id
_entity.type
_entity.pdbx_description
1 polymer ?
#
loop_
_entity_poly.entity_id
_entity_poly.type
_entity_poly.pdbx_seq_one_letter_code
_entity_poly.pdbx_strand_id
1 'polypeptide(L)'
;MGRRIAFDRPIATLDELEHELRTPLTSILSISELLRDHPDMSESERRRFVDAMVDEGERLAALIELLLASGRLGAVLSRDAARPAPGRHPA
;
A
#
# COMPACT_ATOMS: atom_id res chain seq x y z
N MET A 1 6.21 3.09 -20.95
CA MET A 1 7.06 4.08 -20.27
C MET A 1 6.64 4.14 -18.82
N GLY A 2 7.41 3.54 -17.89
CA GLY A 2 7.11 3.62 -16.46
C GLY A 2 7.39 5.04 -15.97
N ARG A 3 6.34 5.77 -15.61
CA ARG A 3 6.46 7.09 -14.99
C ARG A 3 7.18 6.87 -13.66
N ARG A 4 8.39 7.43 -13.49
CA ARG A 4 9.11 7.34 -12.22
C ARG A 4 8.22 7.99 -11.16
N ILE A 5 7.66 7.18 -10.27
CA ILE A 5 6.94 7.65 -9.09
C ILE A 5 7.99 8.31 -8.20
N ALA A 6 8.09 9.63 -8.30
CA ALA A 6 8.93 10.43 -7.44
C ALA A 6 8.18 10.62 -6.12
N PHE A 7 8.58 9.89 -5.09
CA PHE A 7 8.21 10.25 -3.73
C PHE A 7 8.90 11.57 -3.41
N ASP A 8 8.11 12.60 -3.10
CA ASP A 8 8.61 13.97 -2.87
C ASP A 8 9.53 14.03 -1.63
N ARG A 9 9.44 13.03 -0.73
CA ARG A 9 10.32 12.81 0.41
C ARG A 9 10.55 11.31 0.70
N PRO A 10 11.73 10.93 1.21
CA PRO A 10 12.00 9.57 1.64
C PRO A 10 11.18 9.23 2.90
N ILE A 11 10.48 8.10 2.87
CA ILE A 11 9.72 7.57 4.01
C ILE A 11 10.71 6.98 5.03
N ALA A 12 10.77 7.55 6.22
CA ALA A 12 11.72 7.19 7.26
C ALA A 12 11.11 6.29 8.35
N THR A 13 9.79 6.40 8.59
CA THR A 13 9.10 5.71 9.68
C THR A 13 7.96 4.80 9.20
N LEU A 14 7.46 3.94 10.10
CA LEU A 14 6.29 3.10 9.82
C LEU A 14 5.00 3.94 9.77
N ASP A 15 4.88 4.94 10.63
CA ASP A 15 3.71 5.82 10.69
C ASP A 15 3.58 6.65 9.40
N GLU A 16 4.69 7.22 8.92
CA GLU A 16 4.73 7.90 7.62
C GLU A 16 4.30 6.97 6.48
N LEU A 17 4.75 5.72 6.48
CA LEU A 17 4.35 4.74 5.48
C LEU A 17 2.85 4.43 5.55
N GLU A 18 2.30 4.25 6.75
CA GLU A 18 0.86 4.02 6.95
C GLU A 18 0.03 5.20 6.42
N HIS A 19 0.45 6.43 6.72
CA HIS A 19 -0.18 7.64 6.20
C HIS A 19 -0.11 7.71 4.67
N GLU A 20 1.04 7.39 4.09
CA GLU A 20 1.24 7.40 2.65
C GLU A 20 0.49 6.28 1.92
N LEU A 21 0.19 5.15 2.58
CA LEU A 21 -0.64 4.06 2.05
C LEU A 21 -2.14 4.39 2.07
N ARG A 22 -2.61 5.16 3.07
CA ARG A 22 -4.03 5.56 3.17
C ARG A 22 -4.49 6.44 2.03
N THR A 23 -3.65 7.36 1.57
CA THR A 23 -3.94 8.28 0.47
C THR A 23 -4.32 7.57 -0.84
N PRO A 24 -3.48 6.69 -1.43
CA PRO A 24 -3.76 6.03 -2.70
C PRO A 24 -4.96 5.09 -2.57
N LEU A 25 -5.10 4.39 -1.44
CA LEU A 25 -6.27 3.56 -1.17
C LEU A 25 -7.56 4.39 -1.16
N THR A 26 -7.57 5.53 -0.47
CA THR A 26 -8.73 6.44 -0.42
C THR A 26 -9.07 6.94 -1.83
N SER A 27 -8.06 7.35 -2.61
CA SER A 27 -8.24 7.79 -3.99
C SER A 27 -8.86 6.69 -4.88
N ILE A 28 -8.33 5.46 -4.83
CA ILE A 28 -8.87 4.31 -5.57
C ILE A 28 -10.33 4.06 -5.22
N LEU A 29 -10.68 4.08 -3.93
CA LEU A 29 -12.05 3.87 -3.47
C LEU A 29 -12.99 4.99 -3.95
N SER A 30 -12.60 6.25 -3.79
CA SER A 30 -13.39 7.39 -4.25
C SER A 30 -13.61 7.39 -5.77
N ILE A 31 -12.58 7.06 -6.55
CA ILE A 31 -12.72 6.93 -8.01
C ILE A 31 -13.63 5.74 -8.36
N SER A 32 -13.52 4.63 -7.63
CA SER A 32 -14.37 3.45 -7.84
C SER A 32 -15.84 3.76 -7.57
N GLU A 33 -16.12 4.50 -6.49
CA GLU A 33 -17.47 4.99 -6.16
C GLU A 33 -17.98 5.94 -7.25
N LEU A 34 -17.18 6.90 -7.69
CA LEU A 34 -17.53 7.82 -8.78
C LEU A 34 -17.88 7.06 -10.07
N LEU A 35 -17.08 6.07 -10.47
CA LEU A 35 -17.31 5.29 -11.68
C LEU A 35 -18.56 4.40 -11.58
N ARG A 36 -18.89 3.92 -10.37
CA ARG A 36 -20.08 3.11 -10.08
C ARG A 36 -21.35 3.97 -10.09
N ASP A 37 -21.30 5.13 -9.47
CA ASP A 37 -22.46 6.00 -9.24
C ASP A 37 -22.81 6.83 -10.48
N HIS A 38 -21.89 6.94 -11.45
CA HIS A 38 -22.07 7.64 -12.72
C HIS A 38 -21.88 6.71 -13.94
N PRO A 39 -22.83 5.79 -14.21
CA PRO A 39 -22.73 4.86 -15.34
C PRO A 39 -22.74 5.57 -16.71
N ASP A 40 -23.45 6.70 -16.81
CA ASP A 40 -23.64 7.46 -18.04
C ASP A 40 -22.45 8.38 -18.40
N MET A 41 -21.37 8.32 -17.60
CA MET A 41 -20.14 9.07 -17.86
C MET A 41 -19.57 8.75 -19.24
N SER A 42 -19.08 9.79 -19.92
CA SER A 42 -18.46 9.63 -21.24
C SER A 42 -17.27 8.67 -21.19
N GLU A 43 -17.00 7.95 -22.29
CA GLU A 43 -15.88 7.00 -22.32
C GLU A 43 -14.54 7.69 -22.06
N SER A 44 -14.36 8.92 -22.54
CA SER A 44 -13.14 9.69 -22.35
C SER A 44 -12.91 10.09 -20.88
N GLU A 45 -13.95 10.52 -20.17
CA GLU A 45 -13.88 10.80 -18.73
C GLU A 45 -13.67 9.51 -17.92
N ARG A 46 -14.40 8.45 -18.25
CA ARG A 46 -14.23 7.13 -17.61
C ARG A 46 -12.80 6.66 -17.72
N ARG A 47 -12.18 6.80 -18.90
CA ARG A 47 -10.79 6.40 -19.14
C ARG A 47 -9.82 7.22 -18.30
N ARG A 48 -10.01 8.54 -18.17
CA ARG A 48 -9.19 9.38 -17.28
C ARG A 48 -9.23 8.93 -15.84
N PHE A 49 -10.41 8.59 -15.33
CA PHE A 49 -10.56 8.10 -13.96
C PHE A 49 -9.95 6.71 -13.76
N VAL A 50 -10.12 5.81 -14.73
CA VAL A 50 -9.45 4.50 -14.71
C VAL A 50 -7.94 4.66 -14.74
N ASP A 51 -7.39 5.54 -15.59
CA ASP A 51 -5.95 5.81 -15.66
C ASP A 51 -5.44 6.37 -14.32
N ALA A 52 -6.18 7.28 -13.68
CA ALA A 52 -5.84 7.79 -12.36
C ALA A 52 -5.88 6.69 -11.27
N MET A 53 -6.86 5.77 -11.34
CA MET A 53 -6.95 4.64 -10.42
C MET A 53 -5.77 3.67 -10.60
N VAL A 54 -5.34 3.42 -11.84
CA VAL A 54 -4.15 2.62 -12.15
C VAL A 54 -2.90 3.27 -11.57
N ASP A 55 -2.74 4.59 -11.74
CA ASP A 55 -1.60 5.33 -11.19
C ASP A 55 -1.51 5.20 -9.66
N GLU A 56 -2.64 5.29 -8.95
CA GLU A 56 -2.69 5.10 -7.50
C GLU A 56 -2.43 3.65 -7.09
N GLY A 57 -2.87 2.68 -7.90
CA GLY A 57 -2.56 1.26 -7.72
C GLY A 57 -1.06 0.99 -7.84
N GLU A 58 -0.39 1.58 -8.83
CA GLU A 58 1.06 1.50 -8.99
C GLU A 58 1.79 2.17 -7.82
N ARG A 59 1.31 3.32 -7.35
CA ARG A 59 1.85 4.02 -6.18
C ARG A 59 1.74 3.15 -4.93
N LEU A 60 0.57 2.53 -4.71
CA LEU A 60 0.33 1.63 -3.58
C LEU A 60 1.26 0.42 -3.63
N ALA A 61 1.43 -0.20 -4.81
CA ALA A 61 2.35 -1.32 -5.00
C ALA A 61 3.79 -0.91 -4.65
N ALA A 62 4.26 0.26 -5.08
CA ALA A 62 5.60 0.75 -4.76
C ALA A 62 5.81 0.96 -3.24
N LEU A 63 4.79 1.45 -2.53
CA LEU A 63 4.83 1.60 -1.06
C LEU A 63 4.87 0.23 -0.34
N ILE A 64 4.17 -0.77 -0.86
CA ILE A 64 4.22 -2.15 -0.35
C ILE A 64 5.61 -2.75 -0.57
N GLU A 65 6.20 -2.57 -1.74
CA GLU A 65 7.58 -3.02 -2.02
C GLU A 65 8.59 -2.36 -1.07
N LEU A 66 8.42 -1.06 -0.79
CA LEU A 66 9.24 -0.36 0.21
C LEU A 66 9.06 -0.95 1.62
N LEU A 67 7.82 -1.30 2.01
CA LEU A 67 7.55 -1.96 3.28
C LEU A 67 8.32 -3.29 3.38
N LEU A 68 8.21 -4.12 2.36
CA LEU A 68 8.86 -5.43 2.29
C LEU A 68 10.39 -5.28 2.33
N ALA A 69 10.95 -4.34 1.56
CA ALA A 69 12.37 -4.04 1.53
C ALA A 69 12.91 -3.51 2.87
N SER A 70 12.10 -2.79 3.65
CA SER A 70 12.50 -2.25 4.96
C SER A 70 12.69 -3.31 6.05
N GLY A 71 12.43 -4.61 5.77
CA GLY A 71 12.71 -5.72 6.68
C GLY A 71 11.74 -5.87 7.87
N ARG A 72 10.66 -5.08 7.91
CA ARG A 72 9.72 -5.08 9.06
C ARG A 72 8.66 -6.19 9.02
N LEU A 73 8.39 -6.81 7.87
CA LEU A 73 7.52 -8.01 7.80
C LEU A 73 8.27 -9.31 8.15
N GLY A 74 9.57 -9.41 7.87
CA GLY A 74 10.39 -10.51 8.39
C GLY A 74 10.42 -10.51 9.92
N ALA A 75 10.51 -9.33 10.54
CA ALA A 75 10.50 -9.19 11.99
C ALA A 75 9.12 -9.50 12.63
N VAL A 76 8.00 -9.13 12.00
CA VAL A 76 6.65 -9.44 12.51
C VAL A 76 6.35 -10.94 12.37
N LEU A 77 6.69 -11.55 11.23
CA LEU A 77 6.50 -13.00 11.01
C LEU A 77 7.51 -13.87 11.79
N SER A 78 8.72 -13.37 12.08
CA SER A 78 9.70 -14.07 12.93
C SER A 78 9.47 -13.87 14.44
N ARG A 79 8.79 -12.81 14.88
CA ARG A 79 8.44 -12.63 16.30
C ARG A 79 7.43 -13.67 16.79
N ASP A 80 6.51 -14.10 15.94
CA ASP A 80 5.55 -15.16 16.27
C ASP A 80 6.18 -16.57 16.29
N ALA A 81 7.33 -16.76 15.65
CA ALA A 81 8.04 -18.04 15.62
C ALA A 81 9.02 -18.26 16.79
N ALA A 82 9.32 -17.22 17.58
CA ALA A 82 10.40 -17.23 18.57
C ALA A 82 9.94 -17.23 20.03
N ARG A 83 8.78 -17.81 20.36
CA ARG A 83 8.40 -18.04 21.76
C ARG A 83 9.23 -19.21 22.33
N PRO A 84 10.17 -18.99 23.26
CA PRO A 84 10.89 -20.10 23.86
C PRO A 84 9.92 -21.00 24.64
N ALA A 85 10.02 -22.31 24.42
CA ALA A 85 9.26 -23.30 25.19
C ALA A 85 9.55 -23.12 26.69
N PRO A 86 8.54 -23.19 27.58
CA PRO A 86 8.75 -23.06 29.00
C PRO A 86 9.75 -24.13 29.47
N GLY A 87 10.75 -23.67 30.23
CA GLY A 87 11.91 -24.45 30.62
C GLY A 87 11.53 -25.76 31.33
N ARG A 88 12.23 -26.83 30.96
CA ARG A 88 12.26 -28.05 31.76
C ARG A 88 13.06 -27.74 33.04
N HIS A 89 12.38 -27.71 34.18
CA HIS A 89 13.05 -27.77 35.47
C HIS A 89 13.72 -29.14 35.62
N PRO A 90 15.05 -29.24 35.79
CA PRO A 90 15.67 -30.48 36.22
C PRO A 90 15.33 -30.76 37.69
N ALA A 91 15.14 -32.04 37.98
CA ALA A 91 14.78 -32.61 39.28
C ALA A 91 15.87 -32.44 40.34
#